data_AF-A0A2E6AIE8-F1
#
_entry.id   AF-A0A2E6AIE8-F1
#
_cell.length_a   1.000
_cell.length_b   1.000
_cell.length_c   1.000
_cell.angle_alpha   90.00
_cell.angle_beta   90.00
_cell.angle_gamma   90.00
#
_symmetry.space_group_name_H-M   'P 1'
#
loop_
_entity.id
_entity.type
_entity.pdbx_description
1 polymer ?
#
loop_
_entity_poly.entity_id
_entity_poly.type
_entity_poly.pdbx_seq_one_letter_code
_entity_poly.pdbx_strand_id
1 'polypeptide(L)' 'MEFELEGQVHHLQCGEKPLIPARATHSARNIGTTTARWLYGDHDE' A
#
# COMPACT_ATOMS: atom_id res chain seq x y z
N MET A 1 -0.20 8.74 -2.05
CA MET A 1 -0.22 7.37 -2.60
C MET A 1 -1.56 6.76 -2.25
N GLU A 2 -2.11 5.93 -3.12
CA GLU A 2 -3.36 5.21 -2.87
C GLU A 2 -3.08 3.71 -2.82
N PHE A 3 -3.64 3.05 -1.81
CA PHE A 3 -3.67 1.59 -1.70
C PHE A 3 -5.12 1.15 -1.61
N GLU A 4 -5.48 0.14 -2.38
CA GLU A 4 -6.75 -0.57 -2.24
C GLU A 4 -6.47 -1.92 -1.59
N LEU A 5 -7.16 -2.23 -0.50
CA LEU A 5 -7.07 -3.49 0.23
C LEU A 5 -8.49 -4.04 0.41
N GLU A 6 -8.78 -5.21 -0.18
CA GLU A 6 -10.12 -5.83 -0.13
C GLU A 6 -11.26 -4.87 -0.54
N GLY A 7 -11.00 -3.99 -1.50
CA GLY A 7 -11.95 -2.98 -1.99
C GLY A 7 -12.04 -1.71 -1.13
N GLN A 8 -11.29 -1.62 -0.03
CA GLN A 8 -11.18 -0.40 0.77
C GLN A 8 -9.97 0.44 0.33
N VAL A 9 -10.20 1.72 0.11
CA VAL A 9 -9.16 2.67 -0.32
C VAL A 9 -8.53 3.36 0.89
N HIS A 10 -7.19 3.42 0.88
CA HIS A 10 -6.35 4.04 1.90
C HIS A 10 -5.37 5.03 1.27
N HIS A 11 -5.30 6.25 1.82
CA HIS A 11 -4.37 7.30 1.39
C HIS A 11 -3.22 7.46 2.38
N LEU A 12 -2.19 6.64 2.19
CA LEU A 12 -1.05 6.58 3.11
C LEU A 12 -0.05 7.73 2.88
N GLN A 13 0.48 8.22 3.98
CA GLN A 13 1.55 9.20 4.08
C GLN A 13 2.93 8.53 4.16
N CYS A 14 3.99 9.32 3.94
CA CYS A 14 5.35 8.83 4.10
C CYS A 14 5.60 8.41 5.56
N GLY A 15 6.16 7.20 5.76
CA GLY A 15 6.40 6.63 7.07
C GLY A 15 5.28 5.70 7.58
N GLU A 16 4.12 5.68 6.93
CA GLU A 16 3.07 4.71 7.24
C GLU A 16 3.35 3.37 6.57
N LYS A 17 3.06 2.28 7.29
CA LYS A 17 3.19 0.91 6.78
C LYS A 17 1.82 0.25 6.77
N PRO A 18 1.26 -0.07 5.58
CA PRO A 18 0.09 -0.94 5.53
C PRO A 18 0.51 -2.38 5.83
N LEU A 19 -0.31 -3.10 6.60
CA LEU A 19 -0.26 -4.56 6.62
C LEU A 19 -1.18 -5.06 5.51
N ILE A 20 -0.63 -5.84 4.59
CA ILE A 20 -1.39 -6.53 3.55
C ILE A 20 -1.63 -7.95 4.05
N PRO A 21 -2.86 -8.33 4.43
CA PRO A 21 -3.12 -9.69 4.88
C PRO A 21 -2.80 -10.71 3.79
N ALA A 22 -2.38 -11.91 4.20
CA ALA A 22 -2.10 -12.97 3.24
C ALA A 22 -3.30 -13.24 2.34
N ARG A 23 -3.06 -13.33 1.03
CA ARG A 23 -4.08 -13.54 -0.02
C ARG A 23 -5.10 -12.41 -0.19
N ALA A 24 -4.97 -11.29 0.52
CA ALA A 24 -5.83 -10.13 0.28
C ALA A 24 -5.55 -9.55 -1.11
N THR A 25 -6.61 -9.36 -1.91
CA THR A 25 -6.51 -8.61 -3.16
C THR A 25 -6.13 -7.18 -2.84
N HIS A 26 -5.06 -6.69 -3.45
CA HIS A 26 -4.58 -5.35 -3.23
C HIS A 26 -4.06 -4.70 -4.51
N SER A 27 -4.16 -3.38 -4.56
CA SER A 27 -3.55 -2.58 -5.61
C SER A 27 -2.89 -1.33 -5.03
N ALA A 28 -1.93 -0.79 -5.75
CA ALA A 28 -1.16 0.39 -5.34
C ALA A 28 -1.11 1.37 -6.51
N ARG A 29 -1.57 2.61 -6.29
CA ARG A 29 -1.64 3.65 -7.31
C ARG A 29 -0.99 4.94 -6.85
N ASN A 30 -0.07 5.46 -7.65
CA ASN A 30 0.43 6.81 -7.45
C ASN A 30 -0.58 7.84 -7.99
N ILE A 31 -1.26 8.53 -7.09
CA ILE A 31 -2.23 9.61 -7.40
C ILE A 31 -1.61 11.02 -7.30
N GLY A 32 -0.30 11.12 -7.01
CA GLY A 32 0.42 12.39 -6.90
C GLY A 32 1.16 12.78 -8.18
N THR A 33 1.77 13.97 -8.17
CA THR A 33 2.53 14.52 -9.31
C THR A 33 4.03 14.19 -9.27
N THR A 34 4.51 13.57 -8.18
CA THR A 34 5.90 13.18 -7.99
C THR A 34 6.06 11.66 -7.99
N THR A 35 7.27 11.17 -8.25
CA THR A 35 7.57 9.74 -8.15
C THR A 35 7.43 9.27 -6.69
N ALA A 36 6.59 8.25 -6.47
CA ALA A 36 6.51 7.54 -5.20
C ALA A 36 7.50 6.37 -5.17
N ARG A 37 8.25 6.22 -4.08
CA ARG A 37 9.14 5.06 -3.83
C ARG A 37 8.68 4.38 -2.54
N TRP A 38 8.43 3.08 -2.63
CA TRP A 38 7.92 2.26 -1.53
C TRP A 38 8.83 1.06 -1.34
N LEU A 39 9.03 0.69 -0.07
CA LEU A 39 9.69 -0.55 0.30
C LEU A 39 8.60 -1.59 0.58
N TYR A 40 8.86 -2.83 0.16
CA TYR A 40 8.02 -3.98 0.47
C TYR A 40 8.85 -5.03 1.20
N GLY A 41 8.19 -5.87 1.97
CA GLY A 41 8.80 -7.00 2.64
C GLY A 41 7.71 -7.98 3.07
N ASP A 42 8.07 -9.25 3.07
CA ASP A 42 7.21 -10.30 3.61
C ASP A 42 7.31 -10.31 5.13
N HIS A 43 6.16 -10.48 5.78
CA HIS A 43 6.11 -10.74 7.21
C HIS A 43 5.84 -12.24 7.36
N ASP A 44 6.90 -13.03 7.48
CA ASP A 44 6.79 -14.39 7.99
C ASP A 44 6.50 -14.29 9.50
N GLU A 45 5.29 -14.67 9.91
CA GLU A 45 5.00 -15.09 11.28
C GLU A 45 5.04 -16.62 11.36
#